data_AF-A0A5E4JZP1-F1
#
_entry.id   AF-A0A5E4JZP1-F1
#
_cell.length_a   1.000
_cell.length_b   1.000
_cell.length_c   1.000
_cell.angle_alpha   90.00
_cell.angle_beta   90.00
_cell.angle_gamma   90.00
#
_symmetry.space_group_name_H-M   'P 1'
#
loop_
_entity.id
_entity.type
_entity.pdbx_description
1 polymer ?
#
loop_
_entity_poly.entity_id
_entity_poly.type
_entity_poly.pdbx_seq_one_letter_code
_entity_poly.pdbx_strand_id
1 'polypeptide(L)'
;MTNKVFLVSGNAGQGKTTVAKNLAFCLKSFGFDVLLVDADVKTPKLGYHVGMPLAERTIQDVLLGVRKLEDAVYHSRSGLKLLLSSLNVVNVPHPSVLLSQLRKLADIVIIDVPAYDHKWYRPDCDLLLVTQPDFPSALETQKLSRGSKVLGLVINRMHSDNVDLSEGNIHQLLSMPVLGVIPEEPHMREALRHGYSIVEYHPELKASNVLKQIAAKLMNLEYQSPVQEVSLLTRLGL
;
A
#
# COMPACT_ATOMS: atom_id res chain seq x y z
N MET A 1 13.45 18.09 7.14
CA MET A 1 13.21 16.64 6.93
C MET A 1 12.72 16.46 5.51
N THR A 2 13.21 15.46 4.79
CA THR A 2 12.77 15.18 3.41
C THR A 2 11.54 14.29 3.48
N ASN A 3 10.39 14.78 3.00
CA ASN A 3 9.13 14.02 3.06
C ASN A 3 9.25 12.76 2.20
N LYS A 4 8.92 11.60 2.78
CA LYS A 4 9.06 10.29 2.12
C LYS A 4 7.89 10.06 1.18
N VAL A 5 8.18 9.55 -0.02
CA VAL A 5 7.14 9.14 -0.97
C VAL A 5 7.32 7.67 -1.29
N PHE A 6 6.29 6.88 -1.00
CA PHE A 6 6.19 5.48 -1.35
C PHE A 6 5.24 5.31 -2.52
N LEU A 7 5.74 4.79 -3.63
CA LEU A 7 4.94 4.35 -4.76
C LEU A 7 4.60 2.88 -4.53
N VAL A 8 3.32 2.54 -4.38
CA VAL A 8 2.87 1.15 -4.27
C VAL A 8 2.41 0.69 -5.63
N SER A 9 3.14 -0.26 -6.21
CA SER A 9 2.94 -0.75 -7.58
C SER A 9 2.96 -2.28 -7.64
N GLY A 10 2.65 -2.85 -8.80
CA GLY A 10 2.35 -4.27 -9.01
C GLY A 10 1.35 -4.46 -10.15
N ASN A 11 1.15 -5.70 -10.59
CA ASN A 11 0.19 -6.01 -11.64
C ASN A 11 -1.27 -5.84 -11.16
N ALA A 12 -2.22 -5.80 -12.09
CA ALA A 12 -3.65 -5.85 -11.77
C ALA A 12 -3.98 -7.11 -10.94
N GLY A 13 -4.88 -6.98 -9.97
CA GLY A 13 -5.32 -8.11 -9.14
C GLY A 13 -4.40 -8.53 -7.99
N GLN A 14 -3.15 -8.03 -7.92
CA GLN A 14 -2.18 -8.45 -6.90
C GLN A 14 -2.39 -7.78 -5.52
N GLY A 15 -3.31 -6.82 -5.40
CA GLY A 15 -3.72 -6.24 -4.13
C GLY A 15 -3.00 -4.95 -3.70
N LYS A 16 -2.42 -4.21 -4.65
CA LYS A 16 -1.78 -2.90 -4.42
C LYS A 16 -2.58 -1.97 -3.49
N THR A 17 -3.82 -1.65 -3.85
CA THR A 17 -4.70 -0.75 -3.08
C THR A 17 -4.93 -1.25 -1.66
N THR A 18 -5.06 -2.57 -1.46
CA THR A 18 -5.17 -3.19 -0.13
C THR A 18 -3.90 -2.99 0.68
N VAL A 19 -2.73 -3.25 0.10
CA VAL A 19 -1.43 -3.07 0.76
C VAL A 19 -1.19 -1.59 1.06
N ALA A 20 -1.35 -0.70 0.07
CA ALA A 20 -1.17 0.75 0.20
C ALA A 20 -2.02 1.32 1.33
N LYS A 21 -3.32 0.98 1.36
CA LYS A 21 -4.24 1.35 2.42
C LYS A 21 -3.72 0.91 3.79
N ASN A 22 -3.49 -0.40 3.96
CA ASN A 22 -3.14 -0.92 5.27
C ASN A 22 -1.78 -0.42 5.78
N LEU A 23 -0.80 -0.20 4.90
CA LEU A 23 0.46 0.44 5.26
C LEU A 23 0.24 1.89 5.70
N ALA A 24 -0.63 2.64 5.02
CA ALA A 24 -0.96 4.01 5.44
C ALA A 24 -1.58 4.07 6.83
N PHE A 25 -2.50 3.15 7.14
CA PHE A 25 -3.08 3.04 8.48
C PHE A 25 -2.06 2.60 9.53
N CYS A 26 -1.15 1.68 9.21
CA CYS A 26 -0.05 1.31 10.12
C CYS A 26 0.85 2.51 10.43
N LEU A 27 1.32 3.22 9.41
CA LEU A 27 2.17 4.39 9.60
C LEU A 27 1.42 5.50 10.37
N LYS A 28 0.13 5.69 10.09
CA LYS A 28 -0.69 6.62 10.87
C LYS A 28 -0.78 6.19 12.34
N SER A 29 -0.94 4.89 12.62
CA SER A 29 -0.98 4.35 13.98
C SER A 29 0.36 4.47 14.72
N PHE A 30 1.48 4.58 13.99
CA PHE A 30 2.80 4.88 14.55
C PHE A 30 3.04 6.38 14.80
N GLY A 31 2.03 7.23 14.60
CA GLY A 31 2.08 8.64 14.90
C GLY A 31 2.57 9.53 13.75
N PHE A 32 2.83 8.97 12.56
CA PHE A 32 3.23 9.78 11.42
C PHE A 32 2.06 10.58 10.83
N ASP A 33 2.37 11.74 10.24
CA ASP A 33 1.47 12.43 9.35
C ASP A 33 1.55 11.79 7.96
N VAL A 34 0.44 11.18 7.52
CA VAL A 34 0.40 10.33 6.33
C VAL A 34 -0.70 10.80 5.40
N LEU A 35 -0.36 10.93 4.11
CA LEU A 35 -1.29 11.10 3.00
C LEU A 35 -1.31 9.83 2.14
N LEU A 36 -2.50 9.27 1.93
CA LEU A 36 -2.74 8.18 0.98
C LEU A 36 -3.46 8.73 -0.25
N VAL A 37 -2.92 8.46 -1.43
CA VAL A 37 -3.38 9.00 -2.72
C VAL A 37 -3.84 7.87 -3.64
N ASP A 38 -5.06 7.99 -4.18
CA ASP A 38 -5.50 7.20 -5.33
C ASP A 38 -4.97 7.85 -6.62
N ALA A 39 -3.95 7.25 -7.23
CA ALA A 39 -3.40 7.74 -8.49
C ALA A 39 -4.09 7.13 -9.72
N ASP A 40 -5.00 6.16 -9.54
CA ASP A 40 -5.70 5.51 -10.63
C ASP A 40 -6.95 6.33 -11.01
N VAL A 41 -6.75 7.35 -11.85
CA VAL A 41 -7.84 8.20 -12.36
C VAL A 41 -8.72 7.54 -13.41
N LYS A 42 -8.35 6.36 -13.90
CA LYS A 42 -9.11 5.62 -14.92
C LYS A 42 -10.01 4.56 -14.28
N THR A 43 -9.49 3.86 -13.27
CA THR A 43 -10.19 2.80 -12.56
C THR A 43 -9.97 2.94 -11.06
N PRO A 44 -10.43 4.04 -10.42
CA PRO A 44 -10.22 4.26 -8.99
C PRO A 44 -10.82 3.16 -8.13
N LYS A 45 -10.09 2.80 -7.09
CA LYS A 45 -10.43 1.71 -6.17
C LYS A 45 -10.35 2.15 -4.73
N LEU A 46 -9.52 3.15 -4.43
CA LEU A 46 -9.22 3.50 -3.05
C LEU A 46 -10.45 4.03 -2.32
N GLY A 47 -11.29 4.83 -2.99
CA GLY A 47 -12.53 5.36 -2.41
C GLY A 47 -13.41 4.24 -1.83
N TYR A 48 -13.61 3.16 -2.57
CA TYR A 48 -14.31 1.97 -2.05
C TYR A 48 -13.56 1.33 -0.88
N HIS A 49 -12.23 1.20 -0.98
CA HIS A 49 -11.39 0.59 0.04
C HIS A 49 -11.41 1.31 1.41
N VAL A 50 -11.68 2.61 1.43
CA VAL A 50 -11.77 3.44 2.64
C VAL A 50 -13.21 3.77 3.04
N GLY A 51 -14.21 3.14 2.42
CA GLY A 51 -15.63 3.38 2.73
C GLY A 51 -16.18 4.72 2.23
N MET A 52 -15.55 5.33 1.22
CA MET A 52 -15.92 6.60 0.59
C MET A 52 -16.07 6.46 -0.94
N PRO A 53 -16.97 5.59 -1.44
CA PRO A 53 -17.10 5.32 -2.88
C PRO A 53 -17.63 6.51 -3.70
N LEU A 54 -18.29 7.47 -3.05
CA LEU A 54 -18.92 8.64 -3.67
C LEU A 54 -18.18 9.94 -3.29
N ALA A 55 -16.85 9.91 -3.23
CA ALA A 55 -16.04 11.09 -2.95
C ALA A 55 -16.26 12.18 -4.02
N GLU A 56 -16.79 13.33 -3.61
CA GLU A 56 -17.12 14.44 -4.53
C GLU A 56 -15.91 15.30 -4.87
N ARG A 57 -15.02 15.47 -3.90
CA ARG A 57 -13.75 16.21 -4.01
C ARG A 57 -12.66 15.24 -4.41
N THR A 58 -12.06 15.41 -5.57
CA THR A 58 -11.15 14.39 -6.14
C THR A 58 -9.85 14.97 -6.68
N ILE A 59 -8.87 14.11 -6.92
CA ILE A 59 -7.62 14.49 -7.60
C ILE A 59 -7.90 15.06 -9.01
N GLN A 60 -8.96 14.62 -9.68
CA GLN A 60 -9.40 15.16 -10.96
C GLN A 60 -9.81 16.63 -10.87
N ASP A 61 -10.54 17.04 -9.82
CA ASP A 61 -10.92 18.45 -9.63
C ASP A 61 -9.70 19.36 -9.51
N VAL A 62 -8.65 18.84 -8.85
CA VAL A 62 -7.37 19.55 -8.70
C VAL A 62 -6.64 19.64 -10.03
N LEU A 63 -6.58 18.54 -10.78
CA LEU A 63 -5.93 18.49 -12.09
C LEU A 63 -6.61 19.39 -13.13
N LEU A 64 -7.91 19.62 -12.99
CA LEU A 64 -8.69 20.53 -13.83
C LEU A 64 -8.70 21.97 -13.32
N GLY A 65 -8.08 22.26 -12.17
CA GLY A 65 -8.06 23.59 -11.57
C GLY A 65 -9.40 24.04 -10.98
N VAL A 66 -10.36 23.12 -10.83
CA VAL A 66 -11.68 23.38 -10.22
C VAL A 66 -11.56 23.53 -8.70
N ARG A 67 -10.55 22.89 -8.10
CA ARG A 67 -10.35 22.87 -6.65
C ARG A 67 -8.86 22.98 -6.30
N LYS A 68 -8.54 23.62 -5.16
CA LYS A 68 -7.18 23.58 -4.61
C LYS A 68 -6.89 22.20 -4.05
N LEU A 69 -5.62 21.81 -4.05
CA LEU A 69 -5.21 20.47 -3.64
C LEU A 69 -5.60 20.19 -2.18
N GLU A 70 -5.41 21.15 -1.29
CA GLU A 70 -5.70 21.05 0.14
C GLU A 70 -7.20 20.84 0.39
N ASP A 71 -8.05 21.48 -0.40
CA ASP A 71 -9.52 21.38 -0.28
C ASP A 71 -10.07 20.04 -0.79
N ALA A 72 -9.26 19.25 -1.48
CA ALA A 72 -9.59 17.91 -1.97
C ALA A 72 -9.21 16.79 -1.00
N VAL A 73 -8.51 17.12 0.09
CA VAL A 73 -8.08 16.14 1.10
C VAL A 73 -9.22 15.84 2.08
N TYR A 74 -9.51 14.56 2.26
CA TYR A 74 -10.35 14.06 3.34
C TYR A 74 -9.50 13.56 4.50
N HIS A 75 -10.16 13.38 5.65
CA HIS A 75 -9.56 12.75 6.81
C HIS A 75 -10.37 11.51 7.18
N SER A 76 -9.68 10.38 7.38
CA SER A 76 -10.27 9.21 8.00
C SER A 76 -10.58 9.47 9.48
N ARG A 77 -11.27 8.52 10.13
CA ARG A 77 -11.53 8.56 11.58
C ARG A 77 -10.26 8.56 12.42
N SER A 78 -9.21 7.88 11.95
CA SER A 78 -7.87 7.87 12.57
C SER A 78 -7.01 9.08 12.18
N GLY A 79 -7.56 10.04 11.41
CA GLY A 79 -6.86 11.24 10.97
C GLY A 79 -5.86 11.00 9.83
N LEU A 80 -5.94 9.86 9.13
CA LEU A 80 -5.19 9.61 7.89
C LEU A 80 -5.72 10.57 6.81
N LYS A 81 -4.82 11.29 6.12
CA LYS A 81 -5.21 12.13 4.99
C LYS A 81 -5.44 11.27 3.75
N LEU A 82 -6.51 11.55 3.03
CA LEU A 82 -6.94 10.77 1.87
C LEU A 82 -7.16 11.72 0.68
N LEU A 83 -6.48 11.47 -0.44
CA LEU A 83 -6.78 12.11 -1.71
C LEU A 83 -7.34 11.04 -2.65
N LEU A 84 -8.63 11.15 -2.96
CA LEU A 84 -9.38 10.14 -3.68
C LEU A 84 -9.57 10.51 -5.15
N SER A 85 -9.90 9.50 -5.95
CA SER A 85 -10.17 9.62 -7.37
C SER A 85 -11.61 9.15 -7.65
N SER A 86 -12.22 9.64 -8.75
CA SER A 86 -13.60 9.31 -9.14
C SER A 86 -13.70 8.79 -10.58
N LEU A 87 -14.67 7.91 -10.82
CA LEU A 87 -15.02 7.41 -12.16
C LEU A 87 -15.74 8.46 -13.02
N ASN A 88 -16.27 9.52 -12.41
CA ASN A 88 -17.16 10.47 -13.09
C ASN A 88 -16.42 11.49 -13.97
N VAL A 89 -15.09 11.62 -13.80
CA VAL A 89 -14.29 12.63 -14.48
C VAL A 89 -13.18 11.95 -15.26
N VAL A 90 -13.22 12.13 -16.59
CA VAL A 90 -12.27 11.57 -17.54
C VAL A 90 -11.46 12.68 -18.21
N ASN A 91 -10.41 12.32 -18.96
CA ASN A 91 -9.58 13.25 -19.74
C ASN A 91 -8.87 14.33 -18.92
N VAL A 92 -8.29 13.95 -17.79
CA VAL A 92 -7.47 14.84 -16.96
C VAL A 92 -5.98 14.72 -17.27
N PRO A 93 -5.16 15.75 -16.97
CA PRO A 93 -3.72 15.63 -16.93
C PRO A 93 -3.26 14.44 -16.09
N HIS A 94 -2.07 13.92 -16.39
CA HIS A 94 -1.53 12.80 -15.63
C HIS A 94 -1.29 13.20 -14.16
N PRO A 95 -1.76 12.46 -13.13
CA PRO A 95 -1.72 12.97 -11.77
C PRO A 95 -0.31 13.09 -11.17
N SER A 96 0.70 12.46 -11.78
CA SER A 96 2.10 12.63 -11.35
C SER A 96 2.64 14.05 -11.49
N VAL A 97 1.95 14.95 -12.20
CA VAL A 97 2.30 16.39 -12.22
C VAL A 97 2.15 17.03 -10.84
N LEU A 98 1.30 16.47 -9.96
CA LEU A 98 1.05 16.99 -8.62
C LEU A 98 2.07 16.52 -7.56
N LEU A 99 3.03 15.66 -7.93
CA LEU A 99 3.94 15.01 -6.96
C LEU A 99 4.64 16.01 -6.02
N SER A 100 5.11 17.14 -6.55
CA SER A 100 5.80 18.17 -5.75
C SER A 100 4.87 18.86 -4.74
N GLN A 101 3.58 18.98 -5.06
CA GLN A 101 2.56 19.54 -4.17
C GLN A 101 2.11 18.50 -3.13
N LEU A 102 1.89 17.25 -3.55
CA LEU A 102 1.53 16.14 -2.65
C LEU A 102 2.57 15.97 -1.54
N ARG A 103 3.86 16.06 -1.89
CA ARG A 103 4.96 16.00 -0.92
C ARG A 103 4.81 17.01 0.21
N LYS A 104 4.21 18.18 -0.02
CA LYS A 104 4.10 19.24 1.00
C LYS A 104 2.96 19.03 1.98
N LEU A 105 2.07 18.07 1.73
CA LEU A 105 0.86 17.87 2.53
C LEU A 105 1.04 16.97 3.74
N ALA A 106 2.10 16.16 3.78
CA ALA A 106 2.36 15.21 4.85
C ALA A 106 3.85 14.83 4.90
N ASP A 107 4.30 14.31 6.05
CA ASP A 107 5.65 13.77 6.21
C ASP A 107 5.87 12.52 5.34
N ILE A 108 4.81 11.74 5.17
CA ILE A 108 4.79 10.52 4.36
C ILE A 108 3.64 10.57 3.36
N VAL A 109 3.94 10.33 2.09
CA VAL A 109 2.94 10.17 1.03
C VAL A 109 3.02 8.75 0.48
N ILE A 110 1.90 8.02 0.56
CA ILE A 110 1.73 6.72 -0.10
C ILE A 110 0.85 6.95 -1.33
N ILE A 111 1.32 6.49 -2.48
CA ILE A 111 0.60 6.62 -3.75
C ILE A 111 0.24 5.21 -4.23
N ASP A 112 -1.06 4.91 -4.33
CA ASP A 112 -1.56 3.68 -4.96
C ASP A 112 -1.51 3.84 -6.47
N VAL A 113 -0.46 3.31 -7.08
CA VAL A 113 -0.15 3.54 -8.50
C VAL A 113 -0.91 2.55 -9.38
N PRO A 114 -1.58 3.00 -10.46
CA PRO A 114 -2.17 2.10 -11.44
C PRO A 114 -1.12 1.17 -12.06
N ALA A 115 -1.53 -0.02 -12.47
CA ALA A 115 -0.61 -1.00 -13.05
C ALA A 115 0.09 -0.43 -14.29
N TYR A 116 1.41 -0.67 -14.40
CA TYR A 116 2.27 -0.24 -15.52
C TYR A 116 2.34 1.27 -15.78
N ASP A 117 2.05 2.10 -14.79
CA ASP A 117 2.14 3.56 -14.94
C ASP A 117 3.51 4.12 -14.53
N HIS A 118 4.49 3.92 -15.41
CA HIS A 118 5.87 4.36 -15.20
C HIS A 118 6.04 5.88 -15.11
N LYS A 119 5.02 6.70 -15.42
CA LYS A 119 5.08 8.17 -15.29
C LYS A 119 5.15 8.64 -13.84
N TRP A 120 4.84 7.75 -12.89
CA TRP A 120 5.05 8.00 -11.47
C TRP A 120 6.48 7.74 -11.02
N TYR A 121 7.23 6.93 -11.75
CA TYR A 121 8.51 6.42 -11.28
C TYR A 121 9.58 7.49 -11.45
N ARG A 122 10.22 7.82 -10.33
CA ARG A 122 11.28 8.82 -10.24
C ARG A 122 12.36 8.38 -9.23
N PRO A 123 13.62 8.80 -9.40
CA PRO A 123 14.71 8.44 -8.50
C PRO A 123 14.52 8.89 -7.03
N ASP A 124 13.74 9.94 -6.80
CA ASP A 124 13.45 10.54 -5.49
C ASP A 124 12.23 9.91 -4.78
N CYS A 125 11.66 8.84 -5.35
CA CYS A 125 10.57 8.05 -4.75
C CYS A 125 11.05 6.63 -4.45
N ASP A 126 10.63 6.10 -3.30
CA ASP A 126 10.85 4.69 -2.94
C ASP A 126 9.71 3.84 -3.53
N LEU A 127 10.06 2.80 -4.28
CA LEU A 127 9.12 1.91 -4.94
C LEU A 127 8.90 0.64 -4.11
N LEU A 128 7.64 0.40 -3.73
CA LEU A 128 7.14 -0.80 -3.09
C LEU A 128 6.41 -1.63 -4.14
N LEU A 129 6.92 -2.83 -4.41
CA LEU A 129 6.30 -3.75 -5.35
C LEU A 129 5.45 -4.77 -4.59
N VAL A 130 4.21 -4.95 -5.02
CA VAL A 130 3.28 -5.95 -4.49
C VAL A 130 3.14 -7.05 -5.52
N THR A 131 3.31 -8.30 -5.10
CA THR A 131 3.13 -9.48 -5.95
C THR A 131 2.31 -10.57 -5.24
N GLN A 132 1.93 -11.61 -5.97
CA GLN A 132 1.32 -12.82 -5.42
C GLN A 132 2.32 -13.98 -5.44
N PRO A 133 2.14 -15.03 -4.62
CA PRO A 133 3.03 -16.18 -4.52
C PRO A 133 2.85 -17.15 -5.71
N ASP A 134 2.88 -16.62 -6.93
CA ASP A 134 2.82 -17.36 -8.18
C ASP A 134 3.86 -16.83 -9.18
N PHE A 135 4.40 -17.73 -10.00
CA PHE A 135 5.50 -17.41 -10.92
C PHE A 135 5.12 -16.35 -11.98
N PRO A 136 3.94 -16.42 -12.65
CA PRO A 136 3.50 -15.36 -13.55
C PRO A 136 3.44 -13.98 -12.88
N SER A 137 2.88 -13.88 -11.69
CA SER A 137 2.80 -12.63 -10.93
C SER A 137 4.17 -12.05 -10.62
N ALA A 138 5.12 -12.89 -10.21
CA ALA A 138 6.49 -12.48 -9.92
C ALA A 138 7.17 -11.91 -11.17
N LEU A 139 7.10 -12.60 -12.32
CA LEU A 139 7.69 -12.12 -13.58
C LEU A 139 7.10 -10.78 -14.04
N GLU A 140 5.77 -10.60 -13.95
CA GLU A 140 5.15 -9.31 -14.28
C GLU A 140 5.59 -8.20 -13.34
N THR A 141 5.79 -8.51 -12.06
CA THR A 141 6.29 -7.56 -11.06
C THR A 141 7.73 -7.15 -11.35
N GLN A 142 8.58 -8.08 -11.80
CA GLN A 142 9.97 -7.79 -12.15
C GLN A 142 10.09 -6.72 -13.25
N LYS A 143 9.17 -6.69 -14.21
CA LYS A 143 9.16 -5.68 -15.29
C LYS A 143 8.95 -4.25 -14.75
N LEU A 144 8.37 -4.10 -13.56
CA LEU A 144 8.07 -2.82 -12.93
C LEU A 144 9.24 -2.25 -12.13
N SER A 145 10.34 -2.98 -11.97
CA SER A 145 11.43 -2.65 -11.03
C SER A 145 12.44 -1.61 -11.54
N ARG A 146 12.04 -0.74 -12.48
CA ARG A 146 12.92 0.23 -13.15
C ARG A 146 12.44 1.66 -12.89
N GLY A 147 13.33 2.65 -12.91
CA GLY A 147 12.98 4.09 -12.86
C GLY A 147 12.80 4.70 -11.46
N SER A 148 12.56 3.88 -10.44
CA SER A 148 12.58 4.28 -9.03
C SER A 148 13.48 3.35 -8.22
N LYS A 149 13.91 3.82 -7.04
CA LYS A 149 14.64 2.98 -6.09
C LYS A 149 13.67 1.92 -5.54
N VAL A 150 13.86 0.67 -5.92
CA VAL A 150 13.07 -0.44 -5.38
C VAL A 150 13.48 -0.64 -3.93
N LEU A 151 12.59 -0.30 -3.01
CA LEU A 151 12.81 -0.49 -1.58
C LEU A 151 12.59 -1.95 -1.18
N GLY A 152 11.65 -2.62 -1.84
CA GLY A 152 11.48 -4.05 -1.72
C GLY A 152 10.11 -4.56 -2.16
N LEU A 153 9.91 -5.86 -1.94
CA LEU A 153 8.76 -6.63 -2.36
C LEU A 153 7.86 -6.97 -1.17
N VAL A 154 6.54 -6.82 -1.37
CA VAL A 154 5.50 -7.36 -0.50
C VAL A 154 4.83 -8.51 -1.23
N ILE A 155 4.93 -9.71 -0.68
CA ILE A 155 4.24 -10.89 -1.20
C ILE A 155 2.88 -10.96 -0.52
N ASN A 156 1.81 -10.87 -1.29
CA ASN A 156 0.44 -10.76 -0.81
C ASN A 156 -0.34 -12.05 -1.10
N ARG A 157 -1.30 -12.39 -0.23
CA ARG A 157 -2.15 -13.59 -0.34
C ARG A 157 -1.37 -14.91 -0.30
N MET A 158 -0.43 -15.04 0.63
CA MET A 158 0.25 -16.32 0.84
C MET A 158 -0.70 -17.33 1.48
N HIS A 159 -0.97 -18.43 0.79
CA HIS A 159 -1.69 -19.58 1.35
C HIS A 159 -0.70 -20.64 1.87
N SER A 160 -1.17 -21.51 2.76
CA SER A 160 -0.36 -22.58 3.35
C SER A 160 0.10 -23.65 2.34
N ASP A 161 -0.60 -23.77 1.23
CA ASP A 161 -0.36 -24.73 0.14
C ASP A 161 0.56 -24.16 -0.96
N ASN A 162 0.99 -22.90 -0.89
CA ASN A 162 1.96 -22.28 -1.83
C ASN A 162 3.42 -22.78 -1.63
N VAL A 163 3.62 -24.08 -1.36
CA VAL A 163 4.90 -24.67 -0.95
C VAL A 163 6.02 -24.46 -1.98
N ASP A 164 5.69 -24.49 -3.27
CA ASP A 164 6.67 -24.41 -4.38
C ASP A 164 7.23 -23.00 -4.63
N LEU A 165 6.61 -21.97 -4.06
CA LEU A 165 7.04 -20.56 -4.18
C LEU A 165 7.22 -19.93 -2.81
N SER A 166 7.99 -20.63 -1.97
CA SER A 166 8.51 -20.09 -0.71
C SER A 166 9.16 -18.72 -0.91
N GLU A 167 9.20 -17.93 0.17
CA GLU A 167 9.86 -16.61 0.20
C GLU A 167 11.28 -16.65 -0.41
N GLY A 168 12.02 -17.73 -0.18
CA GLY A 168 13.36 -17.94 -0.73
C GLY A 168 13.39 -18.05 -2.26
N ASN A 169 12.45 -18.78 -2.86
CA ASN A 169 12.38 -18.97 -4.31
C ASN A 169 11.99 -17.67 -5.03
N ILE A 170 11.03 -16.92 -4.47
CA ILE A 170 10.62 -15.62 -5.03
C ILE A 170 11.73 -14.58 -4.88
N HIS A 171 12.41 -14.55 -3.73
CA HIS A 171 13.57 -13.68 -3.51
C HIS A 171 14.68 -13.96 -4.54
N GLN A 172 15.04 -15.23 -4.75
CA GLN A 172 16.03 -15.62 -5.76
C GLN A 172 15.62 -15.20 -7.17
N LEU A 173 14.35 -15.41 -7.53
CA LEU A 173 13.82 -15.06 -8.85
C LEU A 173 13.89 -13.54 -9.13
N LEU A 174 13.50 -12.73 -8.15
CA LEU A 174 13.35 -11.29 -8.34
C LEU A 174 14.60 -10.50 -7.98
N SER A 175 15.55 -11.08 -7.22
CA SER A 175 16.74 -10.39 -6.74
C SER A 175 16.42 -9.08 -6.01
N MET A 176 15.29 -9.05 -5.30
CA MET A 176 14.78 -7.89 -4.56
C MET A 176 14.53 -8.27 -3.10
N PRO A 177 14.80 -7.35 -2.14
CA PRO A 177 14.57 -7.62 -0.74
C PRO A 177 13.07 -7.80 -0.46
N VAL A 178 12.70 -8.87 0.23
CA VAL A 178 11.33 -9.09 0.69
C VAL A 178 11.10 -8.33 1.98
N LEU A 179 10.15 -7.39 1.96
CA LEU A 179 9.78 -6.59 3.12
C LEU A 179 8.85 -7.37 4.06
N GLY A 180 7.98 -8.21 3.49
CA GLY A 180 7.14 -9.13 4.25
C GLY A 180 6.19 -9.93 3.37
N VAL A 181 5.63 -10.98 3.99
CA VAL A 181 4.72 -11.94 3.35
C VAL A 181 3.38 -11.91 4.07
N ILE A 182 2.39 -11.28 3.43
CA ILE A 182 1.04 -11.14 3.97
C ILE A 182 0.27 -12.43 3.64
N PRO A 183 -0.21 -13.18 4.65
CA PRO A 183 -1.02 -14.37 4.41
C PRO A 183 -2.37 -13.99 3.78
N GLU A 184 -2.98 -14.92 3.04
CA GLU A 184 -4.39 -14.78 2.71
C GLU A 184 -5.21 -14.73 4.01
N GLU A 185 -6.08 -13.74 4.13
CA GLU A 185 -6.85 -13.48 5.34
C GLU A 185 -8.32 -13.24 4.97
N PRO A 186 -9.23 -14.18 5.26
CA PRO A 186 -10.65 -14.06 4.96
C PRO A 186 -11.29 -12.77 5.49
N HIS A 187 -10.87 -12.30 6.67
CA HIS A 187 -11.42 -11.09 7.30
C HIS A 187 -11.02 -9.79 6.57
N MET A 188 -10.05 -9.83 5.64
CA MET A 188 -9.75 -8.67 4.78
C MET A 188 -10.98 -8.20 3.99
N ARG A 189 -11.80 -9.15 3.51
CA ARG A 189 -13.02 -8.84 2.74
C ARG A 189 -14.09 -8.24 3.63
N GLU A 190 -14.20 -8.71 4.87
CA GLU A 190 -15.11 -8.16 5.86
C GLU A 190 -14.72 -6.72 6.22
N ALA A 191 -13.46 -6.49 6.60
CA ALA A 191 -12.94 -5.15 6.89
C ALA A 191 -13.16 -4.19 5.70
N LEU A 192 -12.95 -4.66 4.47
CA LEU A 192 -13.22 -3.91 3.25
C LEU A 192 -14.68 -3.47 3.13
N ARG A 193 -15.64 -4.35 3.38
CA ARG A 193 -17.09 -4.03 3.32
C ARG A 193 -17.48 -2.92 4.29
N HIS A 194 -16.81 -2.86 5.44
CA HIS A 194 -17.01 -1.81 6.43
C HIS A 194 -16.14 -0.57 6.21
N GLY A 195 -15.29 -0.55 5.18
CA GLY A 195 -14.39 0.56 4.87
C GLY A 195 -13.18 0.67 5.81
N TYR A 196 -12.92 -0.33 6.67
CA TYR A 196 -11.81 -0.32 7.62
C TYR A 196 -10.54 -0.97 7.09
N SER A 197 -9.39 -0.52 7.57
CA SER A 197 -8.17 -1.32 7.49
C SER A 197 -8.31 -2.61 8.30
N ILE A 198 -7.72 -3.72 7.84
CA ILE A 198 -7.67 -4.95 8.65
C ILE A 198 -6.90 -4.72 9.95
N VAL A 199 -5.95 -3.78 9.93
CA VAL A 199 -5.12 -3.37 11.07
C VAL A 199 -5.96 -2.68 12.14
N GLU A 200 -7.01 -1.95 11.73
CA GLU A 200 -7.96 -1.31 12.64
C GLU A 200 -9.07 -2.28 13.07
N TYR A 201 -9.56 -3.11 12.14
CA TYR A 201 -10.73 -3.97 12.34
C TYR A 201 -10.39 -5.24 13.13
N HIS A 202 -9.22 -5.85 12.88
CA HIS A 202 -8.70 -7.04 13.56
C HIS A 202 -7.20 -6.90 13.83
N PRO A 203 -6.78 -6.06 14.81
CA PRO A 203 -5.38 -5.79 15.10
C PRO A 203 -4.56 -7.01 15.54
N GLU A 204 -5.22 -8.06 16.02
CA GLU A 204 -4.65 -9.30 16.56
C GLU A 204 -4.21 -10.31 15.49
N LEU A 205 -4.78 -10.23 14.27
CA LEU A 205 -4.54 -11.22 13.22
C LEU A 205 -3.10 -11.19 12.71
N LYS A 206 -2.62 -12.34 12.21
CA LYS A 206 -1.27 -12.47 11.61
C LYS A 206 -1.05 -11.47 10.49
N ALA A 207 -2.04 -11.28 9.59
CA ALA A 207 -1.95 -10.31 8.51
C ALA A 207 -1.74 -8.88 9.01
N SER A 208 -2.49 -8.46 10.04
CA SER A 208 -2.35 -7.15 10.67
C SER A 208 -0.97 -6.95 11.28
N ASN A 209 -0.42 -7.97 11.93
CA ASN A 209 0.93 -7.92 12.50
C ASN A 209 2.03 -7.85 11.44
N VAL A 210 1.92 -8.62 10.35
CA VAL A 210 2.86 -8.52 9.23
C VAL A 210 2.81 -7.14 8.58
N LEU A 211 1.62 -6.56 8.40
CA LEU A 211 1.47 -5.20 7.86
C LEU A 211 2.16 -4.15 8.75
N LYS A 212 2.02 -4.26 10.07
CA LYS A 212 2.72 -3.40 11.05
C LYS A 212 4.24 -3.60 10.99
N GLN A 213 4.72 -4.84 10.86
CA GLN A 213 6.15 -5.14 10.68
C GLN A 213 6.71 -4.52 9.38
N ILE A 214 5.99 -4.64 8.26
CA ILE A 214 6.39 -4.03 7.00
C ILE A 214 6.49 -2.52 7.19
N ALA A 215 5.45 -1.87 7.73
CA ALA A 215 5.45 -0.43 7.99
C ALA A 215 6.59 0.02 8.91
N ALA A 216 6.92 -0.77 9.94
CA ALA A 216 8.05 -0.50 10.82
C ALA A 216 9.38 -0.57 10.08
N LYS A 217 9.59 -1.58 9.22
CA LYS A 217 10.77 -1.68 8.34
C LYS A 217 10.91 -0.48 7.40
N LEU A 218 9.82 0.02 6.81
CA LEU A 218 9.85 1.23 5.95
C LEU A 218 10.38 2.47 6.67
N MET A 219 10.19 2.51 7.99
CA MET A 219 10.56 3.62 8.85
C MET A 219 11.79 3.35 9.71
N ASN A 220 12.43 2.18 9.55
CA ASN A 220 13.53 1.71 10.41
C ASN A 220 13.18 1.76 11.90
N LEU A 221 11.95 1.37 12.24
CA LEU A 221 11.47 1.29 13.62
C LEU A 221 11.62 -0.15 14.15
N GLU A 222 11.94 -0.28 15.43
CA GLU A 222 11.78 -1.53 16.14
C GLU A 222 10.29 -1.80 16.39
N TYR A 223 9.80 -2.97 15.96
CA TYR A 223 8.43 -3.39 16.21
C TYR A 223 8.42 -4.82 16.70
N GLN A 224 7.97 -5.01 17.95
CA GLN A 224 7.79 -6.32 18.54
C GLN A 224 6.39 -6.84 18.22
N SER A 225 6.32 -8.00 17.58
CA SER A 225 5.05 -8.66 17.28
C SER A 225 4.39 -9.12 18.58
N PRO A 226 3.13 -8.73 18.86
CA PRO A 226 2.37 -9.29 19.99
C PRO A 226 2.02 -10.77 19.75
N VAL A 227 2.04 -11.24 18.50
CA VAL A 227 2.03 -12.66 18.17
C VAL A 227 3.46 -13.15 18.39
N GLN A 228 3.79 -13.46 19.64
CA GLN A 228 4.90 -14.36 19.93
C GLN A 228 4.61 -15.66 19.19
N GLU A 229 5.54 -16.11 18.36
CA GLU A 229 5.62 -17.55 18.10
C GLU A 229 5.70 -18.21 19.47
N VAL A 230 4.64 -18.90 19.88
CA VAL A 230 4.74 -19.86 20.98
C VAL A 230 5.84 -20.80 20.52
N SER A 231 7.03 -20.67 21.10
CA SER A 231 8.18 -21.44 20.68
C SER A 231 7.81 -22.92 20.71
N LEU A 232 8.43 -23.74 19.88
CA LEU A 232 8.17 -25.17 19.90
C LEU A 232 8.31 -25.75 21.32
N LEU A 233 9.24 -25.20 22.11
CA LEU A 233 9.44 -25.52 23.53
C LEU A 233 8.22 -25.16 24.36
N THR A 234 7.70 -23.94 24.22
CA THR A 234 6.47 -23.49 24.90
C THR A 234 5.24 -24.29 24.49
N ARG A 235 5.16 -24.79 23.25
CA ARG A 235 4.10 -25.73 22.80
C ARG A 235 4.27 -27.13 23.35
N LEU A 236 5.50 -27.55 23.63
CA LEU A 236 5.85 -28.84 24.22
C LEU A 236 5.88 -28.81 25.77
N GLY A 237 5.64 -27.64 26.39
CA GLY A 237 5.73 -27.47 27.84
C GLY A 237 7.16 -27.55 28.39
N LEU A 238 8.16 -27.23 27.56
CA LEU A 238 9.59 -27.21 27.88
C LEU A 238 10.11 -25.78 28.07
#